data_AF-A0A5S4T501-F1
#
_entry.id   AF-A0A5S4T501-F1
#
_cell.length_a   1.000
_cell.length_b   1.000
_cell.length_c   1.000
_cell.angle_alpha   90.00
_cell.angle_beta   90.00
_cell.angle_gamma   90.00
#
_symmetry.space_group_name_H-M   'P 1'
#
loop_
_entity.id
_entity.type
_entity.pdbx_description
1 polymer ?
#
loop_
_entity_poly.entity_id
_entity_poly.type
_entity_poly.pdbx_seq_one_letter_code
_entity_poly.pdbx_strand_id
1 'polypeptide(L)'
;MDRGKYAQLLDPEYWAYIDAVNARHFSANAGMPVEQERALYDEMAAAFHTGRPAGVETEDGAITLADRAIPFRRYRLDGRSPRAAILYFH
;
A
#
# COMPACT_ATOMS: atom_id res chain seq x y z
N MET A 1 12.65 -17.08 -18.44
CA MET A 1 13.13 -15.76 -18.00
C MET A 1 14.21 -15.99 -16.98
N ASP A 2 15.35 -15.31 -17.12
CA ASP A 2 16.38 -15.31 -16.08
C ASP A 2 15.82 -14.62 -14.83
N ARG A 3 15.84 -15.31 -13.68
CA ARG A 3 15.38 -14.77 -12.38
C ARG A 3 16.39 -13.79 -11.77
N GLY A 4 17.54 -13.59 -12.41
CA GLY A 4 18.51 -12.56 -12.08
C GLY A 4 19.29 -12.84 -10.78
N LYS A 5 20.08 -11.85 -10.36
CA LYS A 5 21.06 -11.97 -9.26
C LYS A 5 20.49 -12.38 -7.89
N TYR A 6 19.17 -12.28 -7.70
CA TYR A 6 18.50 -12.61 -6.44
C TYR A 6 17.79 -13.97 -6.47
N ALA A 7 17.90 -14.73 -7.57
CA ALA A 7 17.21 -16.00 -7.79
C ALA A 7 17.23 -16.95 -6.58
N GLN A 8 18.39 -17.05 -5.91
CA GLN A 8 18.62 -17.99 -4.82
C GLN A 8 18.30 -17.43 -3.42
N LEU A 9 18.00 -16.14 -3.29
CA LEU A 9 17.75 -15.48 -2.01
C LEU A 9 16.26 -15.36 -1.66
N LEU A 10 15.39 -15.48 -2.65
CA LEU A 10 13.95 -15.35 -2.47
C LEU A 10 13.32 -16.74 -2.40
N ASP A 11 12.40 -16.90 -1.46
CA ASP A 11 11.61 -18.12 -1.33
C ASP A 11 10.61 -18.27 -2.49
N PRO A 12 10.05 -19.48 -2.69
CA PRO A 12 9.11 -19.74 -3.77
C PRO A 12 7.84 -18.88 -3.74
N GLU A 13 7.35 -18.47 -2.56
CA GLU A 13 6.14 -17.66 -2.43
C GLU A 13 6.38 -16.23 -2.93
N TYR A 14 7.52 -15.63 -2.59
CA TYR A 14 7.92 -14.34 -3.14
C TYR A 14 8.10 -14.39 -4.66
N TRP A 15 8.64 -15.47 -5.21
CA TRP A 15 8.70 -15.63 -6.67
C TRP A 15 7.32 -15.70 -7.32
N ALA A 16 6.38 -16.42 -6.71
CA ALA A 16 5.00 -16.47 -7.21
C ALA A 16 4.34 -15.08 -7.19
N TYR A 17 4.59 -14.28 -6.16
CA TYR A 17 4.14 -12.89 -6.11
C TYR A 17 4.75 -12.04 -7.22
N ILE A 18 6.07 -12.12 -7.44
CA ILE A 18 6.76 -11.38 -8.52
C ILE A 18 6.20 -11.76 -9.89
N ASP A 19 5.99 -13.05 -10.14
CA ASP A 19 5.42 -13.53 -11.40
C ASP A 19 3.99 -12.96 -11.62
N ALA A 20 3.18 -12.88 -10.55
CA ALA A 20 1.83 -12.30 -10.59
C ALA A 20 1.83 -10.77 -10.80
N VAL A 21 2.85 -10.05 -10.32
CA VAL A 21 3.06 -8.62 -10.59
C VAL A 21 3.46 -8.41 -12.05
N ASN A 22 4.45 -9.15 -12.53
CA ASN A 22 4.98 -9.00 -13.90
C ASN A 22 3.93 -9.32 -14.97
N ALA A 23 3.06 -10.30 -14.75
CA ALA A 23 2.00 -10.68 -15.68
C ALA A 23 0.95 -9.57 -15.92
N ARG A 24 0.86 -8.56 -15.03
CA ARG A 24 -0.08 -7.44 -15.16
C ARG A 24 0.44 -6.31 -16.05
N HIS A 25 1.72 -6.32 -16.42
CA HIS A 25 2.32 -5.37 -17.38
C HIS A 25 2.06 -3.88 -17.06
N PHE A 26 2.29 -3.46 -15.81
CA PHE A 26 2.23 -2.04 -15.43
C PHE A 26 3.23 -1.21 -16.26
N SER A 27 2.75 -0.17 -16.93
CA SER A 27 3.50 0.63 -17.90
C SER A 27 4.35 1.74 -17.26
N ALA A 28 5.15 1.38 -16.25
CA ALA A 28 6.03 2.32 -15.57
C ALA A 28 7.19 2.81 -16.48
N ASN A 29 7.50 4.11 -16.43
CA ASN A 29 8.64 4.72 -17.11
C ASN A 29 9.29 5.76 -16.19
N ALA A 30 10.63 5.81 -16.16
CA ALA A 30 11.46 6.65 -15.31
C ALA A 30 11.39 8.18 -15.57
N GLY A 31 10.41 8.66 -16.34
CA GLY A 31 10.22 10.08 -16.63
C GLY A 31 8.75 10.50 -16.65
N MET A 32 7.87 9.73 -16.01
CA MET A 32 6.45 10.04 -15.95
C MET A 32 6.23 11.30 -15.08
N PRO A 33 5.22 12.13 -15.39
CA PRO A 33 4.75 13.14 -14.45
C PRO A 33 4.31 12.49 -13.13
N VAL A 34 4.57 13.14 -12.00
CA VAL A 34 4.29 12.60 -10.66
C VAL A 34 2.83 12.20 -10.47
N GLU A 35 1.90 12.89 -11.13
CA GLU A 35 0.47 12.58 -11.12
C GLU A 35 0.18 11.24 -11.80
N GLN A 36 0.89 10.93 -12.88
CA GLN A 36 0.75 9.64 -13.58
C GLN A 36 1.44 8.52 -12.82
N GLU A 37 2.58 8.80 -12.19
CA GLU A 37 3.24 7.85 -11.29
C GLU A 37 2.33 7.47 -10.11
N ARG A 38 1.66 8.46 -9.50
CA ARG A 38 0.70 8.23 -8.43
C ARG A 38 -0.50 7.40 -8.88
N ALA A 39 -1.08 7.72 -10.03
CA ALA A 39 -2.19 6.95 -10.57
C ALA A 39 -1.80 5.49 -10.83
N LEU A 40 -0.61 5.26 -11.39
CA LEU A 40 -0.09 3.91 -11.60
C LEU A 40 0.15 3.18 -10.27
N TYR A 41 0.72 3.87 -9.28
CA TYR A 41 0.93 3.29 -7.95
C TYR A 41 -0.39 2.91 -7.27
N ASP A 42 -1.41 3.77 -7.35
CA ASP A 42 -2.73 3.50 -6.79
C ASP A 42 -3.40 2.29 -7.47
N GLU A 43 -3.25 2.14 -8.79
CA GLU A 43 -3.69 0.96 -9.54
C GLU A 43 -2.98 -0.31 -9.06
N MET A 44 -1.65 -0.26 -8.95
CA MET A 44 -0.84 -1.37 -8.44
C MET A 44 -1.25 -1.76 -7.02
N ALA A 45 -1.38 -0.78 -6.12
CA ALA A 45 -1.77 -1.02 -4.73
C ALA A 45 -3.18 -1.63 -4.63
N ALA A 46 -4.14 -1.15 -5.43
CA ALA A 46 -5.48 -1.70 -5.48
C ALA A 46 -5.51 -3.16 -5.97
N ALA A 47 -4.69 -3.51 -6.97
CA ALA A 47 -4.65 -4.86 -7.54
C ALA A 47 -4.18 -5.94 -6.55
N PHE A 48 -3.41 -5.55 -5.53
CA PHE A 48 -2.88 -6.45 -4.50
C PHE A 48 -3.47 -6.19 -3.11
N HIS A 49 -4.48 -5.32 -3.01
CA HIS A 49 -5.14 -5.06 -1.74
C HIS A 49 -5.97 -6.28 -1.30
N THR A 50 -5.53 -6.96 -0.24
CA THR A 50 -6.21 -8.15 0.32
C THR A 50 -7.36 -7.81 1.27
N GLY A 51 -7.72 -6.53 1.37
CA GLY A 51 -8.69 -6.04 2.34
C GLY A 51 -8.06 -5.73 3.68
N ARG A 52 -8.92 -5.59 4.70
CA ARG A 52 -8.51 -5.31 6.09
C ARG A 52 -8.74 -6.58 6.92
N PRO A 53 -7.93 -6.81 7.97
CA PRO A 53 -8.18 -7.89 8.91
C PRO A 53 -9.59 -7.77 9.53
N ALA A 54 -10.19 -8.91 9.87
CA ALA A 54 -11.52 -8.95 10.48
C ALA A 54 -11.56 -8.14 11.80
N GLY A 55 -12.65 -7.40 11.99
CA GLY A 55 -12.85 -6.54 13.16
C GLY A 55 -12.06 -5.23 13.15
N VAL A 56 -11.29 -4.93 12.10
CA VAL A 56 -10.63 -3.62 11.97
C VAL A 56 -11.58 -2.61 11.34
N GLU A 57 -12.00 -1.63 12.13
CA GLU A 57 -12.79 -0.48 11.69
C GLU A 57 -11.88 0.68 11.28
N THR A 58 -12.38 1.50 10.36
CA THR A 58 -11.69 2.71 9.88
C THR A 58 -12.56 3.94 10.01
N GLU A 59 -11.95 5.02 10.49
CA GLU A 59 -12.54 6.36 10.55
C GLU A 59 -11.60 7.33 9.85
N ASP A 60 -12.09 7.98 8.79
CA ASP A 60 -11.36 9.04 8.09
C ASP A 60 -11.67 10.40 8.72
N GLY A 61 -10.65 11.24 8.80
CA GLY A 61 -10.77 12.60 9.30
C GLY A 61 -9.66 13.50 8.79
N ALA A 62 -9.65 14.73 9.28
CA ALA A 62 -8.59 15.67 8.98
C ALA A 62 -8.25 16.52 10.21
N ILE A 63 -6.96 16.84 10.34
CA ILE A 63 -6.47 17.86 11.28
C ILE A 63 -6.49 19.19 10.53
N THR A 64 -7.41 20.08 10.90
CA THR A 64 -7.50 21.43 10.32
C THR A 64 -6.45 22.34 10.92
N LEU A 65 -5.63 22.95 10.08
CA LEU A 65 -4.67 24.01 10.39
C LEU A 65 -5.13 25.31 9.70
N ALA A 66 -4.43 26.41 9.97
CA ALA A 66 -4.82 27.73 9.46
C ALA A 66 -4.83 27.82 7.92
N ASP A 67 -3.94 27.09 7.25
CA ASP A 67 -3.70 27.15 5.80
C ASP A 67 -4.02 25.84 5.06
N ARG A 68 -4.24 24.74 5.78
CA ARG A 68 -4.42 23.41 5.20
C ARG A 68 -5.16 22.45 6.12
N ALA A 69 -5.60 21.34 5.54
CA ALA A 69 -6.09 20.19 6.28
C ALA A 69 -5.16 19.00 6.05
N ILE A 70 -4.77 18.30 7.11
CA ILE A 70 -3.96 17.09 7.02
C ILE A 70 -4.90 15.88 7.18
N PRO A 71 -5.15 15.10 6.12
CA PRO A 71 -6.00 13.93 6.22
C PRO A 71 -5.34 12.85 7.06
N PHE A 72 -6.14 12.11 7.83
CA PHE A 72 -5.72 10.91 8.52
C PHE A 72 -6.79 9.83 8.38
N ARG A 73 -6.35 8.57 8.48
CA ARG A 73 -7.24 7.42 8.71
C ARG A 73 -6.87 6.79 10.04
N ARG A 74 -7.86 6.62 10.91
CA ARG A 74 -7.70 5.91 12.17
C ARG A 74 -8.21 4.49 12.02
N TYR A 75 -7.39 3.53 12.44
CA TYR A 75 -7.73 2.12 12.47
C TYR A 75 -7.98 1.70 13.92
N ARG A 76 -9.09 1.00 14.19
CA ARG A 76 -9.41 0.46 15.52
C ARG A 76 -9.83 -0.99 15.42
N LEU A 77 -9.49 -1.79 16.42
CA LEU A 77 -10.04 -3.13 16.56
C LEU A 77 -11.35 -3.04 17.35
N ASP A 78 -12.44 -3.54 16.78
CA ASP A 78 -13.78 -3.49 17.38
C ASP A 78 -13.79 -4.18 18.76
N GLY A 79 -14.60 -3.64 19.67
CA GLY A 79 -14.75 -4.14 21.04
C GLY A 79 -13.51 -3.93 21.93
N ARG A 80 -12.51 -3.14 21.48
CA ARG A 80 -11.27 -2.91 22.24
C ARG A 80 -11.08 -1.43 22.56
N SER A 81 -10.72 -1.17 23.82
CA SER A 81 -10.21 0.14 24.24
C SER A 81 -8.68 0.17 24.06
N PRO A 82 -8.13 0.99 23.15
CA PRO A 82 -6.70 1.06 22.93
C PRO A 82 -5.98 1.70 24.13
N ARG A 83 -4.86 1.11 24.56
CA ARG A 83 -4.00 1.67 25.63
C ARG A 83 -2.94 2.64 25.12
N ALA A 84 -2.73 2.67 23.81
CA ALA A 84 -1.76 3.52 23.10
C ALA A 84 -2.24 3.76 21.67
N ALA A 85 -1.67 4.76 21.01
CA ALA A 85 -1.87 5.03 19.59
C ALA A 85 -0.52 4.97 18.86
N ILE A 86 -0.53 4.47 17.62
CA ILE A 86 0.63 4.45 16.73
C ILE A 86 0.34 5.42 15.59
N LEU A 87 1.28 6.34 15.34
CA LEU A 87 1.27 7.17 14.15
C LEU A 87 2.07 6.47 13.06
N TYR A 88 1.42 6.18 11.94
CA TYR A 88 2.02 5.50 10.79
C TYR A 88 2.09 6.45 9.59
N PHE A 89 3.24 6.48 8.93
CA PHE A 89 3.48 7.21 7.68
C PHE A 89 3.78 6.18 6.59
N HIS A 90 3.06 6.26 5.47
CA HIS A 90 3.18 5.31 4.35
C HIS A 90 4.37 5.64 3.43
#